data_AF-A0A8S4QVQ7-F1
#
_entry.id   AF-A0A8S4QVQ7-F1
#
_cell.length_a   1.000
_cell.length_b   1.000
_cell.length_c   1.000
_cell.angle_alpha   90.00
_cell.angle_beta   90.00
_cell.angle_gamma   90.00
#
_symmetry.space_group_name_H-M   'P 1'
#
loop_
_entity.id
_entity.type
_entity.pdbx_description
1 polymer ?
#
loop_
_entity_poly.entity_id
_entity_poly.type
_entity_poly.pdbx_seq_one_letter_code
_entity_poly.pdbx_strand_id
1 'polypeptide(L)'
;NILLLEDEIQPTEDDDYAQYDPKNSKYVLTQFDDQNTSDSIISQISDTGEPRLVLIDFEYCAYNHRGFDIANHFQEWAYDYTNPKHPFYYEYVDSQPTLEQKEIFIKEYLKHYHTNLSEDKNHVHDPSIDEINQLLYEVEAFTLATHLLWCLWSIVNASKSQIPFGYW
;
A
#
# COMPACT_ATOMS: atom_id res chain seq x y z
N ASN A 1 -5.98 -8.54 -1.79
CA ASN A 1 -5.21 -7.38 -2.22
C ASN A 1 -5.65 -6.21 -1.39
N ILE A 2 -4.73 -5.57 -0.68
CA ILE A 2 -5.03 -4.34 0.03
C ILE A 2 -4.91 -3.22 -1.00
N LEU A 3 -6.02 -2.59 -1.35
CA LEU A 3 -6.00 -1.42 -2.22
C LEU A 3 -5.55 -0.20 -1.40
N LEU A 4 -4.77 0.67 -2.06
CA LEU A 4 -4.28 1.92 -1.51
C LEU A 4 -5.09 3.06 -2.11
N LEU A 5 -5.64 3.92 -1.26
CA LEU A 5 -6.16 5.23 -1.67
C LEU A 5 -5.11 6.29 -1.34
N GLU A 6 -4.73 7.07 -2.34
CA GLU A 6 -3.88 8.26 -2.22
C GLU A 6 -4.73 9.52 -2.39
N ASP A 7 -4.47 10.56 -1.58
CA ASP A 7 -5.08 11.88 -1.77
C ASP A 7 -4.34 12.63 -2.91
N GLU A 8 -5.06 13.13 -3.92
CA GLU A 8 -4.48 14.04 -4.91
C GLU A 8 -4.37 15.47 -4.35
N ILE A 9 -3.15 16.00 -4.23
CA ILE A 9 -2.94 17.43 -3.96
C ILE A 9 -3.20 18.20 -5.26
N GLN A 10 -4.33 18.89 -5.34
CA GLN A 10 -4.55 19.90 -6.38
C GLN A 10 -3.56 21.06 -6.15
N PRO A 11 -2.72 21.44 -7.13
CA PRO A 11 -1.83 22.57 -6.97
C PRO A 11 -2.68 23.85 -6.90
N THR A 12 -2.72 24.47 -5.72
CA THR A 12 -3.26 25.81 -5.59
C THR A 12 -2.22 26.77 -6.17
N GLU A 13 -2.57 27.41 -7.29
CA GLU A 13 -1.91 28.64 -7.73
C GLU A 13 -2.04 29.65 -6.58
N ASP A 14 -0.99 29.81 -5.77
CA ASP A 14 -0.64 31.03 -5.03
C ASP A 14 0.55 30.72 -4.11
N ASP A 15 1.76 30.99 -4.60
CA ASP A 15 2.97 31.16 -3.80
C ASP A 15 2.81 32.44 -2.96
N ASP A 16 2.36 32.34 -1.71
CA ASP A 16 2.58 33.41 -0.73
C ASP A 16 2.66 32.89 0.71
N TYR A 17 3.72 33.29 1.41
CA TYR A 17 3.99 32.94 2.81
C TYR A 17 2.94 33.56 3.75
N ALA A 18 1.79 32.90 3.93
CA ALA A 18 0.76 33.34 4.87
C ALA A 18 0.87 32.62 6.22
N GLN A 19 0.95 33.41 7.30
CA GLN A 19 0.89 32.95 8.70
C GLN A 19 -0.32 32.04 8.96
N TYR A 20 -0.07 30.91 9.60
CA TYR A 20 -1.05 29.93 10.06
C TYR A 20 -1.97 30.52 11.16
N ASP A 21 -3.27 30.65 10.87
CA ASP A 21 -4.34 30.94 11.85
C ASP A 21 -5.18 29.65 12.09
N PRO A 22 -5.16 29.06 13.30
CA PRO A 22 -5.84 27.80 13.60
C PRO A 22 -7.38 27.85 13.51
N LYS A 23 -8.00 29.03 13.43
CA LYS A 23 -9.45 29.18 13.63
C LYS A 23 -10.29 29.23 12.35
N ASN A 24 -9.69 29.18 11.17
CA ASN A 24 -10.43 29.42 9.93
C ASN A 24 -10.03 28.54 8.75
N SER A 25 -9.59 27.29 8.99
CA SER A 25 -9.29 26.40 7.87
C SER A 25 -10.58 25.90 7.20
N LYS A 26 -10.84 26.40 5.99
CA LYS A 26 -11.78 25.81 5.03
C LYS A 26 -11.12 24.60 4.38
N TYR A 27 -11.04 23.48 5.09
CA TYR A 27 -10.72 22.21 4.44
C TYR A 27 -11.91 21.78 3.58
N VAL A 28 -11.69 21.62 2.27
CA VAL A 28 -12.68 21.04 1.37
C VAL A 28 -12.65 19.54 1.59
N LEU A 29 -13.75 19.00 2.13
CA LEU A 29 -13.98 17.56 2.25
C LEU A 29 -14.20 17.00 0.84
N THR A 30 -13.21 16.30 0.30
CA THR A 30 -13.39 15.52 -0.94
C THR A 30 -13.94 14.15 -0.56
N GLN A 31 -15.20 13.93 -0.90
CA GLN A 31 -15.85 12.63 -0.79
C GLN A 31 -15.50 11.83 -2.05
N PHE A 32 -14.80 10.71 -1.87
CA PHE A 32 -14.57 9.75 -2.94
C PHE A 32 -15.68 8.69 -2.86
N ASP A 33 -16.57 8.71 -3.85
CA ASP A 33 -17.56 7.65 -4.06
C ASP A 33 -17.02 6.73 -5.17
N ASP A 34 -16.51 5.55 -4.79
CA ASP A 34 -16.26 4.48 -5.76
C ASP A 34 -17.61 3.85 -6.16
N GLN A 35 -17.94 3.89 -7.46
CA GLN A 35 -19.20 3.35 -7.98
C GLN A 35 -19.23 1.81 -8.01
N ASN A 36 -18.10 1.14 -7.76
CA ASN A 36 -17.98 -0.31 -7.80
C ASN A 36 -17.99 -0.99 -6.43
N THR A 37 -17.90 -0.22 -5.33
CA THR A 37 -17.96 -0.72 -3.96
C THR A 37 -18.99 0.07 -3.15
N SER A 38 -19.48 -0.48 -2.03
CA SER A 38 -20.45 0.24 -1.16
C SER A 38 -19.74 1.10 -0.11
N ASP A 39 -18.45 1.33 -0.27
CA ASP A 39 -17.59 1.92 0.73
C ASP A 39 -17.45 3.42 0.45
N SER A 40 -18.00 4.23 1.35
CA SER A 40 -17.82 5.69 1.34
C SER A 40 -16.71 6.04 2.33
N ILE A 41 -15.60 6.58 1.84
CA ILE A 41 -14.47 6.99 2.68
C ILE A 41 -14.33 8.51 2.64
N ILE A 42 -14.35 9.10 3.83
CA ILE A 42 -14.11 10.53 4.03
C ILE A 42 -12.59 10.72 4.10
N SER A 43 -12.00 11.27 3.03
CA SER A 43 -10.60 11.72 3.04
C SER A 43 -10.46 12.86 4.05
N GLN A 44 -9.50 12.70 4.96
CA GLN A 44 -9.02 13.77 5.82
C GLN A 44 -7.54 13.95 5.52
N ILE A 45 -7.19 15.09 4.91
CA ILE A 45 -5.80 15.54 4.80
C ILE A 45 -5.14 15.45 6.18
N SER A 46 -3.89 14.99 6.25
CA SER A 46 -3.17 14.94 7.54
C SER A 46 -3.10 16.34 8.16
N ASP A 47 -2.98 16.43 9.49
CA ASP A 47 -2.74 17.71 10.16
C ASP A 47 -1.44 18.40 9.70
N THR A 48 -0.58 17.67 8.97
CA THR A 48 0.70 18.13 8.41
C THR A 48 0.62 18.55 6.93
N GLY A 49 -0.53 18.41 6.26
CA GLY A 49 -0.69 18.71 4.84
C GLY A 49 -0.12 17.65 3.89
N GLU A 50 0.29 16.50 4.41
CA GLU A 50 0.74 15.34 3.63
C GLU A 50 -0.45 14.43 3.27
N PRO A 51 -0.42 13.77 2.09
CA PRO A 51 -1.47 12.86 1.67
C PRO A 51 -1.55 11.68 2.64
N ARG A 52 -2.76 11.32 3.08
CA ARG A 52 -2.97 10.24 4.04
C ARG A 52 -3.28 8.95 3.31
N LEU A 53 -2.37 7.99 3.37
CA LEU A 53 -2.61 6.64 2.87
C LEU A 53 -3.55 5.88 3.81
N VAL A 54 -4.61 5.28 3.27
CA VAL A 54 -5.52 4.39 4.01
C VAL A 54 -5.64 3.05 3.30
N LEU A 55 -5.53 1.97 4.07
CA LEU A 55 -5.73 0.60 3.59
C LEU A 55 -7.22 0.26 3.58
N ILE A 56 -7.71 -0.33 2.50
CA ILE A 56 -9.11 -0.74 2.32
C ILE A 56 -9.21 -2.19 1.84
N ASP A 57 -10.45 -2.70 1.69
CA ASP A 57 -10.75 -4.02 1.13
C ASP A 57 -10.06 -5.19 1.84
N PHE A 58 -10.48 -5.45 3.09
CA PHE A 58 -9.94 -6.49 3.95
C PHE A 58 -10.48 -7.92 3.67
N GLU A 59 -10.98 -8.19 2.46
CA GLU A 59 -11.64 -9.46 2.12
C GLU A 59 -10.72 -10.70 2.21
N TYR A 60 -9.41 -10.51 2.00
CA TYR A 60 -8.38 -11.55 2.15
C TYR A 60 -7.60 -11.43 3.47
N CYS A 61 -8.00 -10.55 4.38
CA CYS A 61 -7.26 -10.33 5.61
C CYS A 61 -7.49 -11.46 6.61
N ALA A 62 -6.39 -11.98 7.14
CA ALA A 62 -6.36 -13.00 8.16
C ALA A 62 -5.07 -12.85 8.97
N TYR A 63 -4.98 -13.53 10.12
CA TYR A 63 -3.70 -13.67 10.82
C TYR A 63 -2.69 -14.36 9.91
N ASN A 64 -1.57 -13.71 9.66
CA ASN A 64 -0.53 -14.18 8.77
C ASN A 64 0.86 -13.70 9.20
N HIS A 65 1.91 -14.21 8.53
CA HIS A 65 3.28 -13.74 8.71
C HIS A 65 3.46 -12.38 8.03
N ARG A 66 4.04 -11.41 8.73
CA ARG A 66 4.33 -10.07 8.17
C ARG A 66 5.15 -10.11 6.87
N GLY A 67 6.07 -11.07 6.75
CA GLY A 67 6.88 -11.27 5.56
C GLY A 67 6.03 -11.63 4.33
N PHE A 68 4.88 -12.28 4.52
CA PHE A 68 3.94 -12.59 3.44
C PHE A 68 3.29 -11.32 2.89
N ASP A 69 2.76 -10.44 3.75
CA ASP A 69 2.10 -9.20 3.32
C ASP A 69 3.07 -8.27 2.60
N ILE A 70 4.30 -8.14 3.13
CA ILE A 70 5.36 -7.32 2.53
C ILE A 70 5.83 -7.95 1.20
N ALA A 71 6.02 -9.27 1.15
CA ALA A 71 6.36 -9.95 -0.10
C ALA A 71 5.27 -9.76 -1.15
N ASN A 72 3.99 -9.87 -0.75
CA ASN A 72 2.88 -9.64 -1.66
C ASN A 72 2.90 -8.21 -2.20
N HIS A 73 3.07 -7.22 -1.31
CA HIS A 73 3.15 -5.82 -1.70
C HIS A 73 4.27 -5.56 -2.72
N PHE A 74 5.46 -6.12 -2.52
CA PHE A 74 6.57 -5.96 -3.48
C PHE A 74 6.30 -6.65 -4.83
N GLN A 75 5.51 -7.72 -4.86
CA GLN A 75 5.14 -8.37 -6.12
C GLN A 75 4.13 -7.57 -6.92
N GLU A 76 3.21 -6.88 -6.25
CA GLU A 76 2.23 -6.01 -6.91
C GLU A 76 2.89 -4.85 -7.69
N TRP A 77 4.15 -4.48 -7.39
CA TRP A 77 4.87 -3.47 -8.16
C TRP A 77 5.09 -3.86 -9.63
N ALA A 78 5.05 -5.16 -9.93
CA ALA A 78 5.18 -5.68 -11.28
C ALA A 78 3.84 -5.72 -12.04
N TYR A 79 2.70 -5.43 -11.39
CA TYR A 79 1.39 -5.59 -11.98
C TYR A 79 0.62 -4.27 -12.03
N ASP A 80 0.09 -3.95 -13.21
CA ASP A 80 -0.77 -2.79 -13.43
C ASP A 80 -2.12 -3.26 -13.98
N TYR A 81 -3.18 -3.10 -13.18
CA TYR A 81 -4.52 -3.56 -13.51
C TYR A 81 -5.36 -2.53 -14.28
N THR A 82 -4.77 -1.44 -14.77
CA THR A 82 -5.49 -0.40 -15.53
C THR A 82 -5.72 -0.74 -17.00
N ASN A 83 -5.20 -1.87 -17.49
CA ASN A 83 -5.35 -2.29 -18.88
C ASN A 83 -6.83 -2.53 -19.24
N PRO A 84 -7.43 -1.76 -20.16
CA PRO A 84 -8.85 -1.92 -20.51
C PRO A 84 -9.11 -3.10 -21.44
N LYS A 85 -8.06 -3.80 -21.92
CA LYS A 85 -8.16 -4.92 -22.86
C LYS A 85 -7.59 -6.18 -22.23
N HIS A 86 -8.07 -7.33 -22.69
CA HIS A 86 -7.50 -8.64 -22.31
C HIS A 86 -5.95 -8.61 -22.39
N PRO A 87 -5.22 -9.07 -21.35
CA PRO A 87 -5.72 -9.85 -20.19
C PRO A 87 -6.22 -9.01 -19.00
N PHE A 88 -6.43 -7.70 -19.19
CA PHE A 88 -6.89 -6.73 -18.18
C PHE A 88 -5.86 -6.41 -17.09
N TYR A 89 -4.59 -6.70 -17.38
CA TYR A 89 -3.44 -6.19 -16.65
C TYR A 89 -2.24 -6.04 -17.60
N TYR A 90 -1.20 -5.34 -17.14
CA TYR A 90 0.14 -5.35 -17.67
C TYR A 90 1.08 -5.98 -16.63
N GLU A 91 2.08 -6.71 -17.11
CA GLU A 91 3.17 -7.24 -16.29
C GLU A 91 4.48 -6.54 -16.67
N TYR A 92 5.10 -5.89 -15.69
CA TYR A 92 6.36 -5.18 -15.81
C TYR A 92 7.35 -5.78 -14.81
N VAL A 93 7.94 -6.92 -15.15
CA VAL A 93 8.88 -7.64 -14.26
C VAL A 93 10.05 -6.74 -13.83
N ASP A 94 10.50 -5.83 -14.72
CA ASP A 94 11.58 -4.88 -14.44
C ASP A 94 11.19 -3.79 -13.43
N SER A 95 9.91 -3.64 -13.09
CA SER A 95 9.40 -2.70 -12.08
C SER A 95 9.44 -3.27 -10.66
N GLN A 96 9.86 -4.52 -10.46
CA GLN A 96 10.05 -5.08 -9.13
C GLN A 96 11.03 -4.22 -8.30
N PRO A 97 10.78 -4.04 -6.99
CA PRO A 97 11.62 -3.19 -6.17
C PRO A 97 13.05 -3.73 -6.11
N THR A 98 14.00 -2.82 -6.31
CA THR A 98 15.43 -3.07 -6.09
C THR A 98 15.72 -3.37 -4.62
N LEU A 99 16.88 -3.96 -4.32
CA LEU A 99 17.28 -4.21 -2.93
C LEU A 99 17.28 -2.92 -2.10
N GLU A 100 17.78 -1.81 -2.65
CA GLU A 100 17.80 -0.51 -1.99
C GLU A 100 16.38 -0.02 -1.65
N GLN A 101 15.42 -0.15 -2.57
CA GLN A 101 14.02 0.21 -2.31
C GLN A 101 13.39 -0.69 -1.24
N LYS A 102 13.69 -1.99 -1.24
CA LYS A 102 13.22 -2.92 -0.21
C LYS A 102 13.79 -2.56 1.17
N GLU A 103 15.07 -2.22 1.24
CA GLU A 103 15.74 -1.78 2.47
C GLU A 103 15.11 -0.49 3.02
N ILE A 104 14.85 0.50 2.16
CA ILE A 104 14.17 1.75 2.55
C ILE A 104 12.79 1.46 3.13
N PHE A 105 11.98 0.65 2.43
CA PHE A 105 10.65 0.28 2.90
C PHE A 105 10.69 -0.44 4.24
N ILE A 106 11.57 -1.45 4.39
CA ILE A 106 11.70 -2.24 5.61
C ILE A 106 12.22 -1.39 6.77
N LYS A 107 13.15 -0.48 6.51
CA LYS A 107 13.67 0.44 7.52
C LYS A 107 12.56 1.31 8.09
N GLU A 108 11.76 1.96 7.24
CA GLU A 108 10.67 2.81 7.71
C GLU A 108 9.55 1.97 8.36
N TYR A 109 9.23 0.79 7.82
CA TYR A 109 8.29 -0.15 8.46
C TYR A 109 8.72 -0.50 9.89
N LEU A 110 9.97 -0.92 10.09
CA LEU A 110 10.48 -1.31 11.42
C LEU A 110 10.53 -0.13 12.38
N LYS A 111 10.93 1.05 11.91
CA LYS A 111 10.94 2.28 12.70
C LYS A 111 9.53 2.61 13.22
N HIS A 112 8.52 2.59 12.35
CA HIS A 112 7.12 2.80 12.76
C HIS A 112 6.59 1.67 13.64
N TYR A 113 6.95 0.41 13.35
CA TYR A 113 6.55 -0.75 14.14
C TYR A 113 7.08 -0.65 15.59
N HIS A 114 8.36 -0.33 15.77
CA HIS A 114 8.96 -0.18 17.10
C HIS A 114 8.43 1.04 17.85
N THR A 115 8.26 2.19 17.20
CA THR A 115 7.66 3.36 17.85
C THR A 115 6.25 3.07 18.35
N ASN A 116 5.44 2.31 17.59
CA ASN A 116 4.09 1.93 18.01
C ASN A 116 4.06 0.91 19.15
N LEU A 117 5.09 0.08 19.30
CA LEU A 117 5.23 -0.86 20.41
C LEU A 117 5.81 -0.22 21.68
N SER A 118 6.56 0.87 21.54
CA SER A 118 7.19 1.56 22.66
C SER A 118 6.19 2.35 23.50
N GLU A 119 6.36 2.34 24.82
CA GLU A 119 5.58 3.20 25.73
C GLU A 119 5.98 4.68 25.58
N ASP A 120 7.23 4.94 25.18
CA ASP A 120 7.74 6.28 24.90
C ASP A 120 7.68 6.62 23.41
N LYS A 121 6.54 7.16 22.99
CA LYS A 121 6.29 7.56 21.59
C LYS A 121 7.22 8.65 21.07
N ASN A 122 7.98 9.33 21.94
CA ASN A 122 8.91 10.38 21.52
C ASN A 122 10.29 9.82 21.16
N HIS A 123 10.55 8.54 21.45
CA HIS A 123 11.81 7.89 21.08
C HIS A 123 11.67 7.21 19.71
N VAL A 124 12.38 7.75 18.72
CA VAL A 124 12.48 7.12 17.39
C VAL A 124 13.51 6.01 17.47
N HIS A 125 13.08 4.77 17.28
CA HIS A 125 13.97 3.61 17.23
C HIS A 125 14.44 3.39 15.79
N ASP A 126 15.70 3.74 15.50
CA ASP A 126 16.31 3.40 14.22
C ASP A 126 16.64 1.90 14.21
N PRO A 127 16.08 1.09 13.31
CA PRO A 127 16.36 -0.35 13.27
C PRO A 127 17.82 -0.62 12.91
N SER A 128 18.37 -1.66 13.53
CA SER A 128 19.70 -2.15 13.19
C SER A 128 19.73 -2.82 11.82
N ILE A 129 20.92 -2.90 11.21
CA ILE A 129 21.14 -3.59 9.94
C ILE A 129 20.73 -5.06 10.03
N ASP A 130 20.96 -5.70 11.19
CA ASP A 130 20.59 -7.11 11.40
C ASP A 130 19.07 -7.31 11.39
N GLU A 131 18.29 -6.38 11.95
CA GLU A 131 16.82 -6.43 11.91
C GLU A 131 16.28 -6.23 10.50
N ILE A 132 16.87 -5.31 9.74
CA ILE A 132 16.52 -5.08 8.32
C ILE A 132 16.79 -6.35 7.51
N ASN A 133 17.98 -6.93 7.66
CA ASN A 133 18.35 -8.17 6.99
C ASN A 133 17.42 -9.33 7.37
N GLN A 134 17.08 -9.45 8.65
CA GLN A 134 16.17 -10.50 9.12
C GLN A 134 14.79 -10.41 8.46
N LEU A 135 14.23 -9.21 8.35
CA LEU A 135 12.93 -9.02 7.68
C LEU A 135 13.05 -9.22 6.16
N LEU A 136 14.16 -8.83 5.53
CA LEU A 136 14.43 -9.16 4.13
C LEU A 136 14.41 -10.67 3.87
N TYR A 137 15.04 -11.46 4.75
CA TYR A 137 15.02 -12.93 4.65
C TYR A 137 13.61 -13.50 4.83
N GLU A 138 12.80 -12.97 5.74
CA GLU A 138 11.39 -13.35 5.89
C GLU A 138 10.62 -13.10 4.58
N VAL A 139 10.76 -11.91 3.99
CA VAL A 139 10.10 -11.51 2.74
C VAL A 139 10.52 -12.40 1.57
N GLU A 140 11.81 -12.68 1.43
CA GLU A 140 12.33 -13.56 0.38
C GLU A 140 11.72 -14.97 0.49
N ALA A 141 11.62 -15.51 1.71
CA ALA A 141 11.02 -16.83 1.94
C ALA A 141 9.55 -16.91 1.50
N PHE A 142 8.79 -15.82 1.61
CA PHE A 142 7.37 -15.78 1.21
C PHE A 142 7.14 -15.37 -0.25
N THR A 143 8.16 -14.93 -0.98
CA THR A 143 8.04 -14.48 -2.38
C THR A 143 7.46 -15.56 -3.30
N LEU A 144 7.87 -16.82 -3.12
CA LEU A 144 7.29 -17.95 -3.88
C LEU A 144 5.90 -18.34 -3.38
N ALA A 145 5.64 -18.16 -2.08
CA ALA A 145 4.35 -18.50 -1.48
C ALA A 145 3.24 -17.56 -1.99
N THR A 146 3.53 -16.27 -2.17
CA THR A 146 2.58 -15.29 -2.72
C THR A 146 2.22 -15.62 -4.18
N HIS A 147 3.21 -15.91 -5.01
CA HIS A 147 2.98 -16.38 -6.39
C HIS A 147 2.14 -17.65 -6.43
N LEU A 148 2.46 -18.65 -5.59
CA LEU A 148 1.70 -19.90 -5.54
C LEU A 148 0.24 -19.65 -5.14
N LEU A 149 0.00 -18.82 -4.12
CA LEU A 149 -1.34 -18.48 -3.67
C LEU A 149 -2.17 -17.87 -4.82
N TRP A 150 -1.65 -16.85 -5.49
CA TRP A 150 -2.38 -16.14 -6.55
C TRP A 150 -2.50 -16.94 -7.84
N CYS A 151 -1.55 -17.83 -8.13
CA CYS A 151 -1.68 -18.81 -9.19
C CYS A 151 -2.84 -19.77 -8.94
N LEU A 152 -2.93 -20.36 -7.74
CA LEU A 152 -4.04 -21.24 -7.37
C LEU A 152 -5.38 -20.50 -7.36
N TRP A 153 -5.39 -19.27 -6.84
CA TRP A 153 -6.56 -18.40 -6.87
C TRP A 153 -7.03 -18.14 -8.31
N SER A 154 -6.10 -17.86 -9.24
CA SER A 154 -6.42 -17.63 -10.65
C SER A 154 -7.00 -18.87 -11.32
N ILE A 155 -6.39 -20.04 -11.10
CA ILE A 155 -6.91 -21.33 -11.63
C ILE A 155 -8.34 -21.61 -11.14
N VAL A 156 -8.62 -21.38 -9.85
CA VAL A 156 -9.96 -21.59 -9.30
C VAL A 156 -10.96 -20.60 -9.91
N ASN A 157 -10.58 -19.33 -10.05
CA ASN A 157 -11.45 -18.28 -10.56
C ASN A 157 -11.65 -18.33 -12.07
N ALA A 158 -10.73 -18.94 -12.82
CA ALA A 158 -10.84 -19.17 -14.26
C ALA A 158 -12.19 -19.81 -14.67
N SER A 159 -12.73 -20.68 -13.82
CA SER A 159 -14.00 -21.38 -14.06
C SER A 159 -15.21 -20.80 -13.33
N LYS A 160 -15.00 -19.91 -12.35
CA LYS A 160 -16.05 -19.46 -11.42
C LYS A 160 -16.36 -17.97 -11.51
N SER A 161 -15.36 -17.15 -11.84
CA SER A 161 -15.49 -15.70 -11.82
C SER A 161 -16.31 -15.19 -13.00
N GLN A 162 -17.07 -14.13 -12.77
CA GLN A 162 -17.77 -13.37 -13.82
C GLN A 162 -16.99 -12.12 -14.24
N ILE A 163 -15.86 -11.84 -13.59
CA ILE A 163 -15.01 -10.70 -13.90
C ILE A 163 -14.24 -11.03 -15.18
N PRO A 164 -14.27 -10.16 -16.21
CA PRO A 164 -13.47 -10.35 -17.41
C PRO A 164 -12.00 -10.06 -17.08
N PHE A 165 -11.27 -11.10 -16.68
CA PHE A 165 -9.86 -11.04 -16.31
C PHE A 165 -9.11 -12.24 -16.91
N GLY A 166 -7.87 -12.03 -17.35
CA GLY A 166 -7.03 -13.08 -17.94
C GLY A 166 -6.44 -14.01 -16.88
N TYR A 167 -7.27 -14.93 -16.37
CA TYR A 167 -6.89 -15.87 -15.31
C TYR A 167 -5.93 -17.00 -15.76
N TRP A 168 -5.68 -17.16 -17.06
CA TRP A 168 -4.80 -18.18 -17.66
C TRP A 168 -4.21 -17.77 -19.01
#